data_AF-A0A713ZJ60-F1
#
_entry.id   AF-A0A713ZJ60-F1
#
_cell.length_a   1.000
_cell.length_b   1.000
_cell.length_c   1.000
_cell.angle_alpha   90.00
_cell.angle_beta   90.00
_cell.angle_gamma   90.00
#
_symmetry.space_group_name_H-M   'P 1'
#
loop_
_entity.id
_entity.type
_entity.pdbx_description
1 polymer ?
#
loop_
_entity_poly.entity_id
_entity_poly.type
_entity_poly.pdbx_seq_one_letter_code
_entity_poly.pdbx_strand_id
1 'polypeptide(L)' 'KVDADLIWKLPDGEVRRYDRHHNVICRECRKSEYMQRVLAFYRGNFQEVLL' A
#
# COMPACT_ATOMS: atom_id res chain seq x y z
N LYS A 1 -0.66 -15.43 -2.10
CA LYS A 1 -1.93 -15.61 -2.82
C LYS A 1 -2.43 -14.20 -3.14
N VAL A 2 -2.45 -13.80 -4.42
CA VAL A 2 -2.93 -12.47 -4.82
C VAL A 2 -4.45 -12.48 -4.65
N ASP A 3 -5.00 -11.50 -3.95
CA ASP A 3 -6.44 -11.40 -3.70
C ASP A 3 -7.16 -11.21 -5.03
N ALA A 4 -7.96 -12.22 -5.42
CA ALA A 4 -8.66 -12.23 -6.71
C ALA A 4 -9.80 -11.19 -6.75
N ASP A 5 -10.18 -10.67 -5.59
CA ASP A 5 -11.30 -9.74 -5.44
C ASP A 5 -10.86 -8.27 -5.56
N LEU A 6 -9.54 -8.00 -5.65
CA LEU A 6 -9.01 -6.65 -5.85
C LEU A 6 -9.04 -6.23 -7.33
N ILE A 7 -10.23 -6.33 -7.93
CA ILE A 7 -10.54 -5.94 -9.29
C ILE A 7 -11.20 -4.56 -9.26
N TRP A 8 -10.57 -3.57 -9.90
CA TRP A 8 -11.16 -2.23 -10.04
C TRP A 8 -11.70 -2.07 -11.46
N LYS A 9 -12.95 -1.62 -11.58
CA LYS A 9 -13.53 -1.15 -12.85
C LYS A 9 -13.17 0.32 -13.01
N LEU A 10 -12.43 0.65 -14.06
CA LEU A 10 -12.13 2.03 -14.41
C LEU A 10 -13.37 2.69 -15.06
N PRO A 11 -13.44 4.04 -15.10
CA PRO A 11 -14.56 4.76 -15.71
C PRO A 11 -14.77 4.44 -17.20
N ASP A 12 -13.74 3.93 -17.88
CA ASP A 12 -13.77 3.45 -19.27
C ASP A 12 -14.30 2.01 -19.42
N GLY A 13 -14.63 1.34 -18.31
CA GLY A 13 -15.13 -0.03 -18.29
C GLY A 13 -14.05 -1.11 -18.30
N GLU A 14 -12.76 -0.75 -18.36
CA GLU A 14 -11.69 -1.72 -18.29
C GLU A 14 -11.53 -2.30 -16.88
N VAL A 15 -11.39 -3.62 -16.82
CA VAL A 15 -11.08 -4.37 -15.61
C VAL A 15 -9.58 -4.62 -15.57
N ARG A 16 -8.87 -3.95 -14.65
CA ARG A 16 -7.43 -4.13 -14.47
C ARG A 16 -7.14 -4.84 -13.16
N ARG A 17 -6.27 -5.86 -13.22
CA ARG A 17 -5.72 -6.47 -12.02
C ARG A 17 -4.80 -5.45 -11.35
N TYR A 18 -4.91 -5.36 -10.03
CA TYR A 18 -3.97 -4.57 -9.24
C TYR A 18 -2.55 -5.11 -9.39
N ASP A 19 -1.67 -4.29 -9.98
CA ASP A 19 -0.25 -4.59 -10.06
C ASP A 19 0.52 -3.76 -9.04
N ARG A 20 1.00 -4.44 -8.00
CA ARG A 20 1.75 -3.83 -6.89
C ARG A 20 3.03 -3.12 -7.32
N HIS A 21 3.58 -3.43 -8.51
CA HIS A 21 4.79 -2.76 -9.00
C HIS A 21 4.53 -1.29 -9.32
N HIS A 22 3.28 -0.91 -9.57
CA HIS A 22 2.87 0.47 -9.83
C HIS A 22 2.62 1.29 -8.55
N ASN A 23 2.74 0.68 -7.35
CA ASN A 23 2.63 1.41 -6.08
C ASN A 23 3.91 2.18 -5.77
N VAL A 24 4.23 3.17 -6.61
CA VAL A 24 5.38 4.04 -6.39
C VAL A 24 4.98 5.12 -5.40
N ILE A 25 5.56 5.05 -4.20
CA ILE A 25 5.44 6.11 -3.19
C ILE A 25 6.51 7.16 -3.47
N CYS A 26 6.11 8.43 -3.56
CA CYS A 26 7.04 9.54 -3.75
C CYS A 26 8.12 9.55 -2.64
N ARG A 27 9.34 10.02 -2.92
CA ARG A 27 10.46 9.96 -1.95
C ARG A 27 10.15 10.69 -0.65
N GLU A 28 9.50 11.86 -0.75
CA GLU A 28 9.08 12.67 0.40
C GLU A 28 8.01 11.94 1.22
N CYS A 29 6.97 11.46 0.55
CA CYS A 29 5.88 10.67 1.11
C CYS A 29 6.41 9.43 1.84
N ARG A 30 7.39 8.73 1.25
CA ARG A 30 8.02 7.54 1.86
C ARG A 30 8.77 7.90 3.14
N LYS A 31 9.29 9.11 3.29
CA LYS A 31 9.96 9.59 4.51
C LYS A 31 9.02 10.21 5.54
N SER A 32 7.75 10.45 5.19
CA SER A 32 6.76 10.97 6.14
C SER A 32 6.60 10.01 7.34
N GLU A 33 6.38 10.58 8.52
CA GLU A 33 6.17 9.83 9.77
C GLU A 33 5.04 8.80 9.62
N TYR A 34 3.91 9.23 9.05
CA TYR A 34 2.76 8.37 8.82
C TYR A 34 3.09 7.18 7.93
N MET A 35 3.76 7.41 6.80
CA MET A 35 4.13 6.33 5.89
C MET A 35 5.17 5.39 6.51
N GLN A 36 6.11 5.91 7.31
CA GLN A 36 7.06 5.07 8.05
C GLN A 36 6.36 4.15 9.06
N ARG A 37 5.32 4.62 9.76
CA ARG A 37 4.49 3.78 10.64
C ARG A 37 3.77 2.68 9.88
N VAL A 38 3.13 3.02 8.77
CA VAL A 38 2.46 2.04 7.88
C VAL A 38 3.46 1.01 7.37
N LEU A 39 4.64 1.44 6.92
CA LEU A 39 5.68 0.53 6.45
C LEU A 39 6.24 -0.35 7.58
N ALA A 40 6.38 0.16 8.80
CA ALA A 40 6.80 -0.61 9.97
C ALA A 40 5.78 -1.70 10.34
N PHE A 41 4.48 -1.36 10.29
CA PHE A 41 3.36 -2.30 10.46
C PHE A 41 3.45 -3.46 9.47
N TYR A 42 3.52 -3.18 8.18
CA TYR A 42 3.59 -4.24 7.16
C TYR A 42 4.90 -5.04 7.16
N ARG A 43 5.99 -4.51 7.73
CA ARG A 43 7.27 -5.23 7.88
C ARG A 43 7.32 -6.12 9.12
N GLY A 44 6.33 -6.06 10.01
CA GLY A 44 6.38 -6.74 11.31
C GLY A 44 7.33 -6.09 12.32
N ASN A 45 7.78 -4.86 12.05
CA ASN A 45 8.66 -4.08 12.92
C ASN A 45 7.89 -3.08 13.78
N PHE A 46 6.58 -3.25 13.89
CA PHE A 46 5.72 -2.34 14.65
C PHE A 46 5.73 -2.76 16.12
N GLN A 47 6.58 -2.09 16.89
CA GLN A 47 6.45 -2.06 18.34
C GLN A 47 5.43 -0.97 18.66
N GLU A 48 4.21 -1.40 18.98
CA GLU A 48 3.18 -0.50 19.48
C GLU A 48 3.73 0.20 20.72
N VAL A 49 3.97 1.51 20.64
CA VAL A 49 4.24 2.33 21.81
C VAL A 49 2.89 2.48 22.52
N LEU A 50 2.56 1.48 23.34
CA LEU A 50 1.47 1.60 24.31
C LEU A 50 1.90 2.70 25.29
N LEU A 51 1.25 3.86 25.15
CA LEU A 51 1.30 4.94 26.14
C LEU A 51 0.46 4.57 27.36
#